data_AF-P48989-F1
#
_entry.id   AF-P48989-F1
#
_cell.length_a   1.000
_cell.length_b   1.000
_cell.length_c   1.000
_cell.angle_alpha   90.00
_cell.angle_beta   90.00
_cell.angle_gamma   90.00
#
_symmetry.space_group_name_H-M   'P 1'
#
loop_
_entity.id
_entity.type
_entity.pdbx_description
1 polymer ?
#
loop_
_entity_poly.entity_id
_entity_poly.type
_entity_poly.pdbx_seq_one_letter_code
_entity_poly.pdbx_strand_id
1 'polypeptide(L)'
;MAPKAEKKPASKAPAEKKPAAKKTASTDGAKKRTKARKETYSSYIYKVLKQTHPDTGISQKAMSIMNSFVNDIFERIATEASKLAAYNKKSTISAREIQTAVRLILPGELAKHAVSEGTRAVTKYSSASS
;
A
#
# COMPACT_ATOMS: atom_id res chain seq x y z
N MET A 1 -48.94 10.04 42.11
CA MET A 1 -49.42 8.74 42.67
C MET A 1 -48.67 7.64 41.94
N ALA A 2 -47.74 6.86 42.49
CA ALA A 2 -47.24 6.64 43.85
C ALA A 2 -45.70 6.79 43.91
N PRO A 3 -45.10 7.30 45.00
CA PRO A 3 -43.66 7.41 45.22
C PRO A 3 -43.16 6.45 46.33
N LYS A 4 -41.83 6.25 46.44
CA LYS A 4 -40.98 5.81 47.61
C LYS A 4 -39.85 4.89 47.10
N ALA A 5 -38.59 4.91 47.56
CA ALA A 5 -37.94 5.63 48.67
C ALA A 5 -36.41 5.65 48.48
N GLU A 6 -35.78 6.73 48.93
CA GLU A 6 -34.35 6.88 49.23
C GLU A 6 -33.95 6.20 50.56
N LYS A 7 -32.68 5.76 50.69
CA LYS A 7 -31.80 5.82 51.89
C LYS A 7 -30.46 5.11 51.57
N LYS A 8 -29.36 5.83 51.31
CA LYS A 8 -28.35 6.48 52.19
C LYS A 8 -27.16 5.56 52.64
N PRO A 9 -25.94 6.14 52.80
CA PRO A 9 -24.62 5.49 52.65
C PRO A 9 -23.77 5.42 53.95
N ALA A 10 -22.63 4.72 53.90
CA ALA A 10 -21.40 4.82 54.76
C ALA A 10 -20.50 3.62 54.38
N SER A 11 -19.16 3.57 54.38
CA SER A 11 -18.14 4.21 55.22
C SER A 11 -16.73 4.03 54.59
N LYS A 12 -15.92 5.09 54.74
CA LYS A 12 -14.45 5.25 54.78
C LYS A 12 -13.55 4.03 55.01
N ALA A 13 -12.39 4.02 54.33
CA ALA A 13 -11.03 4.02 54.95
C ALA A 13 -9.90 4.28 53.91
N PRO A 14 -8.94 5.21 54.18
CA PRO A 14 -7.70 5.42 53.41
C PRO A 14 -6.42 5.07 54.20
N ALA A 15 -5.35 4.63 53.52
CA ALA A 15 -3.90 4.54 53.88
C ALA A 15 -3.32 3.30 53.13
N GLU A 16 -2.13 3.25 52.53
CA GLU A 16 -0.81 3.62 53.01
C GLU A 16 0.17 3.89 51.84
N LYS A 17 1.16 4.75 52.09
CA LYS A 17 2.35 5.00 51.25
C LYS A 17 3.37 3.87 51.40
N LYS A 18 4.00 3.45 50.30
CA LYS A 18 5.36 2.87 50.29
C LYS A 18 6.15 3.38 49.08
N PRO A 19 7.27 4.11 49.27
CA PRO A 19 8.25 4.36 48.22
C PRO A 19 9.33 3.28 48.28
N ALA A 20 9.63 2.60 47.17
CA ALA A 20 10.73 1.64 47.13
C ALA A 20 11.43 1.60 45.77
N ALA A 21 12.71 1.96 45.84
CA ALA A 21 13.83 1.37 45.12
C ALA A 21 13.94 1.56 43.59
N LYS A 22 14.90 2.45 43.25
CA LYS A 22 15.83 2.36 42.12
C LYS A 22 15.97 0.94 41.54
N LYS A 23 15.70 0.82 40.24
CA LYS A 23 16.48 -0.03 39.33
C LYS A 23 16.90 0.81 38.13
N THR A 24 18.09 1.38 38.22
CA THR A 24 18.92 1.71 37.06
C THR A 24 19.28 0.41 36.37
N ALA A 25 18.61 0.10 35.26
CA ALA A 25 19.05 -0.92 34.33
C ALA A 25 19.58 -0.20 33.08
N SER A 26 20.87 0.11 33.10
CA SER A 26 21.65 0.25 31.88
C SER A 26 21.70 -1.12 31.22
N THR A 27 21.04 -1.27 30.08
CA THR A 27 21.41 -2.29 29.10
C THR A 27 21.62 -1.60 27.77
N ASP A 28 22.90 -1.42 27.45
CA ASP A 28 23.42 -1.52 26.10
C ASP A 28 22.60 -2.52 25.29
N GLY A 29 21.76 -1.98 24.41
CA GLY A 29 20.76 -2.75 23.69
C GLY A 29 20.73 -2.29 22.26
N ALA A 30 21.87 -2.45 21.59
CA ALA A 30 22.06 -2.50 20.14
C ALA A 30 21.04 -1.70 19.34
N LYS A 31 21.47 -0.57 18.74
CA LYS A 31 20.84 0.03 17.56
C LYS A 31 20.47 -1.12 16.62
N LYS A 32 19.19 -1.52 16.71
CA LYS A 32 18.64 -2.69 16.05
C LYS A 32 18.81 -2.38 14.58
N ARG A 33 19.82 -3.01 13.96
CA ARG A 33 20.17 -2.83 12.54
C ARG A 33 18.88 -2.63 11.78
N THR A 34 18.64 -1.40 11.33
CA THR A 34 17.41 -1.04 10.63
C THR A 34 17.33 -2.00 9.46
N LYS A 35 16.34 -2.91 9.48
CA LYS A 35 16.10 -3.82 8.36
C LYS A 35 16.08 -2.97 7.09
N ALA A 36 16.84 -3.38 6.08
CA ALA A 36 16.78 -2.76 4.77
C ALA A 36 15.30 -2.62 4.38
N ARG A 37 14.87 -1.38 4.13
CA ARG A 37 13.47 -1.09 3.84
C ARG A 37 13.14 -1.78 2.52
N LYS A 38 12.27 -2.79 2.56
CA LYS A 38 11.75 -3.41 1.34
C LYS A 38 10.86 -2.39 0.64
N GLU A 39 11.22 -2.01 -0.57
CA GLU A 39 10.40 -1.16 -1.41
C GLU A 39 9.16 -1.94 -1.87
N THR A 40 8.00 -1.32 -1.73
CA THR A 40 6.70 -1.91 -2.09
C THR A 40 5.83 -0.83 -2.74
N TYR A 41 4.79 -1.26 -3.45
CA TYR A 41 3.81 -0.36 -4.02
C TYR A 41 2.81 0.19 -3.00
N SER A 42 2.95 -0.16 -1.71
CA SER A 42 1.94 0.11 -0.67
C SER A 42 1.58 1.59 -0.53
N SER A 43 2.58 2.49 -0.64
CA SER A 43 2.33 3.93 -0.56
C SER A 43 1.50 4.47 -1.72
N TYR A 44 1.74 3.95 -2.94
CA TYR A 44 1.01 4.34 -4.15
C TYR A 44 -0.39 3.75 -4.17
N ILE A 45 -0.54 2.48 -3.77
CA ILE A 45 -1.85 1.82 -3.63
C ILE A 45 -2.73 2.62 -2.68
N TYR A 46 -2.19 3.07 -1.54
CA TYR A 46 -2.93 3.90 -0.60
C TYR A 46 -3.30 5.28 -1.17
N LYS A 47 -2.38 5.94 -1.88
CA LYS A 47 -2.66 7.22 -2.55
C LYS A 47 -3.80 7.10 -3.58
N VAL A 48 -3.77 6.06 -4.42
CA VAL A 48 -4.83 5.80 -5.40
C VAL A 48 -6.17 5.48 -4.73
N LEU A 49 -6.17 4.68 -3.66
CA LEU A 49 -7.39 4.40 -2.89
C LEU A 49 -8.03 5.71 -2.38
N LYS A 50 -7.24 6.64 -1.84
CA LYS A 50 -7.73 7.90 -1.31
C LYS A 50 -8.18 8.90 -2.37
N GLN A 51 -7.78 8.74 -3.63
CA GLN A 51 -8.29 9.56 -4.73
C GLN A 51 -9.75 9.22 -5.06
N THR A 52 -10.15 7.96 -4.92
CA THR A 52 -11.51 7.51 -5.25
C THR A 52 -12.40 7.35 -4.01
N HIS A 53 -11.83 6.94 -2.87
CA HIS A 53 -12.56 6.67 -1.62
C HIS A 53 -11.81 7.24 -0.40
N PRO A 54 -11.94 8.55 -0.13
CA PRO A 54 -11.24 9.22 0.96
C PRO A 54 -11.50 8.62 2.35
N ASP A 55 -12.71 8.11 2.61
CA ASP A 55 -13.13 7.62 3.93
C ASP A 55 -12.88 6.10 4.12
N THR A 56 -12.45 5.40 3.07
CA THR A 56 -12.22 3.95 3.12
C THR A 56 -10.78 3.61 3.51
N GLY A 57 -10.63 2.66 4.43
CA GLY A 57 -9.33 2.07 4.81
C GLY A 57 -9.02 0.78 4.08
N ILE A 58 -7.79 0.29 4.18
CA ILE A 58 -7.36 -1.02 3.67
C ILE A 58 -6.55 -1.75 4.74
N SER A 59 -6.84 -3.04 4.95
CA SER A 59 -6.13 -3.86 5.94
C SER A 59 -4.72 -4.22 5.47
N GLN A 60 -3.82 -4.59 6.39
CA GLN A 60 -2.45 -5.00 6.03
C GLN A 60 -2.42 -6.24 5.13
N LYS A 61 -3.32 -7.21 5.37
CA LYS A 61 -3.45 -8.40 4.52
C LYS A 61 -3.88 -8.02 3.09
N ALA A 62 -4.90 -7.16 2.96
CA ALA A 62 -5.35 -6.66 1.66
C ALA A 62 -4.26 -5.86 0.95
N MET A 63 -3.51 -5.03 1.67
CA MET A 63 -2.37 -4.28 1.13
C MET A 63 -1.28 -5.23 0.57
N SER A 64 -0.99 -6.33 1.27
CA SER A 64 -0.05 -7.35 0.79
C SER A 64 -0.56 -8.03 -0.48
N ILE A 65 -1.85 -8.36 -0.55
CA ILE A 65 -2.46 -8.96 -1.75
C ILE A 65 -2.36 -7.99 -2.94
N MET A 66 -2.70 -6.72 -2.74
CA MET A 66 -2.61 -5.70 -3.79
C MET A 66 -1.17 -5.48 -4.26
N ASN A 67 -0.20 -5.50 -3.35
CA ASN A 67 1.21 -5.42 -3.74
C ASN A 67 1.64 -6.62 -4.60
N SER A 68 1.26 -7.85 -4.22
CA SER A 68 1.55 -9.03 -5.04
C SER A 68 0.85 -8.97 -6.40
N PHE A 69 -0.40 -8.48 -6.45
CA PHE A 69 -1.14 -8.30 -7.70
C PHE A 69 -0.42 -7.36 -8.67
N VAL A 70 0.09 -6.21 -8.18
CA VAL A 70 0.85 -5.27 -9.02
C VAL A 70 2.11 -5.94 -9.57
N ASN A 71 2.83 -6.72 -8.75
CA ASN A 71 4.03 -7.43 -9.20
C ASN A 71 3.69 -8.51 -10.26
N ASP A 72 2.64 -9.29 -10.06
CA ASP A 72 2.20 -10.33 -11.02
C ASP A 72 1.86 -9.71 -12.39
N ILE A 73 1.05 -8.65 -12.42
CA ILE A 73 0.72 -7.97 -13.68
C ILE A 73 1.95 -7.31 -14.32
N PHE A 74 2.84 -6.72 -13.51
CA PHE A 74 4.08 -6.15 -14.01
C PHE A 74 4.96 -7.20 -14.69
N GLU A 75 5.20 -8.34 -14.03
CA GLU A 75 6.01 -9.43 -14.57
C GLU A 75 5.41 -10.00 -15.85
N ARG A 76 4.09 -10.21 -15.90
CA ARG A 76 3.39 -10.69 -17.10
C ARG A 76 3.58 -9.74 -18.29
N ILE A 77 3.36 -8.43 -18.08
CA ILE A 77 3.50 -7.42 -19.15
C ILE A 77 4.97 -7.30 -19.57
N ALA A 78 5.91 -7.22 -18.63
CA ALA A 78 7.34 -7.08 -18.94
C ALA A 78 7.87 -8.31 -19.69
N THR A 79 7.47 -9.50 -19.28
CA THR A 79 7.84 -10.75 -19.95
C THR A 79 7.33 -10.78 -21.39
N GLU A 80 6.06 -10.42 -21.60
CA GLU A 80 5.47 -10.43 -22.94
C GLU A 80 6.07 -9.33 -23.84
N ALA A 81 6.33 -8.14 -23.29
CA ALA A 81 7.01 -7.06 -24.00
C ALA A 81 8.45 -7.45 -24.39
N SER A 82 9.16 -8.18 -23.51
CA SER A 82 10.50 -8.72 -23.81
C SER A 82 10.46 -9.73 -24.96
N LYS A 83 9.48 -10.64 -24.98
CA LYS A 83 9.29 -11.56 -26.11
C LYS A 83 8.99 -10.80 -27.40
N LEU A 84 8.11 -9.81 -27.36
CA LEU A 84 7.78 -8.98 -28.52
C LEU A 84 9.01 -8.25 -29.08
N ALA A 85 9.87 -7.70 -28.22
CA ALA A 85 11.12 -7.07 -28.66
C ALA A 85 12.05 -8.10 -29.32
N ALA A 86 12.21 -9.29 -28.70
CA ALA A 86 13.03 -10.38 -29.22
C ALA A 86 12.53 -10.90 -30.58
N TYR A 87 11.23 -11.13 -30.75
CA TYR A 87 10.64 -11.56 -32.02
C TYR A 87 10.88 -10.55 -33.15
N ASN A 88 10.93 -9.25 -32.82
CA ASN A 88 11.22 -8.19 -33.78
C ASN A 88 12.73 -7.87 -33.89
N LYS A 89 13.61 -8.69 -33.30
CA LYS A 89 15.08 -8.51 -33.29
C LYS A 89 15.51 -7.12 -32.78
N LYS A 90 14.78 -6.56 -31.82
CA LYS A 90 15.11 -5.29 -31.18
C LYS A 90 15.78 -5.52 -29.83
N SER A 91 16.74 -4.67 -29.50
CA SER A 91 17.40 -4.67 -28.18
C SER A 91 16.76 -3.70 -27.17
N THR A 92 15.72 -2.98 -27.58
CA THR A 92 15.04 -1.96 -26.77
C THR A 92 13.55 -2.25 -26.70
N ILE A 93 13.01 -2.29 -25.48
CA ILE A 93 11.55 -2.36 -25.25
C ILE A 93 11.02 -0.92 -25.25
N SER A 94 10.22 -0.57 -26.25
CA SER A 94 9.57 0.74 -26.34
C SER A 94 8.14 0.71 -25.79
N ALA A 95 7.51 1.87 -25.70
CA ALA A 95 6.09 1.98 -25.35
C ALA A 95 5.19 1.14 -26.28
N ARG A 96 5.61 0.89 -27.54
CA ARG A 96 4.86 0.06 -28.50
C ARG A 96 4.82 -1.41 -28.09
N GLU A 97 5.94 -1.97 -27.63
CA GLU A 97 5.98 -3.35 -27.15
C GLU A 97 5.18 -3.50 -25.85
N ILE A 98 5.25 -2.52 -24.93
CA ILE A 98 4.41 -2.49 -23.72
C ILE A 98 2.91 -2.43 -24.07
N GLN A 99 2.51 -1.53 -24.96
CA GLN A 99 1.11 -1.39 -25.38
C GLN A 99 0.57 -2.67 -26.03
N THR A 100 1.39 -3.34 -26.83
CA THR A 100 1.00 -4.62 -27.45
C THR A 100 0.92 -5.73 -26.41
N ALA A 101 1.87 -5.81 -25.48
CA ALA A 101 1.81 -6.75 -24.35
C ALA A 101 0.54 -6.54 -23.51
N VAL A 102 0.15 -5.31 -23.21
CA VAL A 102 -1.09 -5.00 -22.48
C VAL A 102 -2.32 -5.55 -23.19
N ARG A 103 -2.40 -5.45 -24.52
CA ARG A 103 -3.51 -6.02 -25.30
C ARG A 103 -3.55 -7.56 -25.28
N LEU A 104 -2.40 -8.21 -25.13
CA LEU A 104 -2.31 -9.67 -25.05
C LEU A 104 -2.64 -10.19 -23.64
N ILE A 105 -2.23 -9.47 -22.60
CA ILE A 105 -2.38 -9.90 -21.20
C ILE A 105 -3.77 -9.58 -20.62
N LEU A 106 -4.35 -8.42 -20.97
CA LEU A 106 -5.63 -7.98 -20.39
C LEU A 106 -6.82 -8.32 -21.31
N PRO A 107 -7.96 -8.77 -20.76
CA PRO A 107 -9.13 -9.11 -21.57
C PRO A 107 -9.99 -7.88 -21.92
N GLY A 108 -10.63 -7.92 -23.09
CA GLY A 108 -11.80 -7.08 -23.44
C GLY A 108 -11.65 -5.58 -23.17
N GLU A 109 -12.64 -5.01 -22.48
CA GLU A 109 -12.68 -3.57 -22.14
C GLU A 109 -11.51 -3.13 -21.25
N LEU A 110 -10.98 -4.02 -20.42
CA LEU A 110 -9.85 -3.70 -19.56
C LEU A 110 -8.60 -3.35 -20.38
N ALA A 111 -8.34 -4.07 -21.49
CA ALA A 111 -7.26 -3.75 -22.40
C ALA A 111 -7.47 -2.39 -23.08
N LYS A 112 -8.70 -2.08 -23.51
CA LYS A 112 -9.02 -0.79 -24.16
C LYS A 112 -8.76 0.38 -23.21
N HIS A 113 -9.22 0.28 -21.96
CA HIS A 113 -9.03 1.31 -20.96
C HIS A 113 -7.55 1.45 -20.57
N ALA A 114 -6.84 0.34 -20.34
CA ALA A 114 -5.42 0.36 -20.00
C ALA A 114 -4.55 1.00 -21.10
N VAL A 115 -4.82 0.69 -22.37
CA VAL A 115 -4.14 1.33 -23.51
C VAL A 115 -4.44 2.83 -23.58
N SER A 116 -5.69 3.23 -23.32
CA SER A 116 -6.09 4.64 -23.28
C SER A 116 -5.38 5.42 -22.17
N GLU A 117 -5.36 4.88 -20.94
CA GLU A 117 -4.63 5.48 -19.81
C GLU A 117 -3.12 5.55 -20.08
N GLY A 118 -2.53 4.49 -20.62
CA GLY A 118 -1.10 4.46 -20.97
C GLY A 118 -0.74 5.50 -22.03
N THR A 119 -1.58 5.64 -23.07
CA THR A 119 -1.36 6.65 -24.12
C THR A 119 -1.48 8.07 -23.56
N ARG A 120 -2.50 8.34 -22.72
CA ARG A 120 -2.66 9.63 -22.04
C ARG A 120 -1.45 9.97 -21.16
N ALA A 121 -0.93 8.99 -20.41
CA ALA A 121 0.25 9.19 -19.56
C ALA A 121 1.50 9.55 -20.38
N VAL A 122 1.75 8.85 -21.49
CA VAL A 122 2.88 9.14 -22.39
C VAL A 122 2.75 10.53 -22.99
N THR A 123 1.57 10.90 -23.52
CA THR A 123 1.34 12.24 -24.09
C THR A 123 1.57 13.35 -23.05
N LYS A 124 1.01 13.20 -21.83
CA LYS A 124 1.19 14.17 -20.74
C LYS A 124 2.65 14.32 -20.35
N TYR A 125 3.40 13.22 -20.28
CA TYR A 125 4.82 13.23 -19.95
C TYR A 125 5.64 13.95 -21.04
N SER A 126 5.38 13.66 -22.31
CA SER A 126 6.05 14.33 -23.44
C SER A 126 5.75 15.84 -23.47
N SER A 127 4.52 16.25 -23.15
CA SER A 127 4.17 17.68 -23.08
C SER A 127 4.77 18.42 -21.88
N ALA A 128 5.10 17.71 -20.80
CA ALA A 128 5.71 18.31 -19.60
C ALA A 128 7.24 18.39 -19.67
N SER A 129 7.85 17.76 -20.68
CA SER A 129 9.30 17.76 -20.93
C SER A 129 9.71 18.66 -22.11
N SER A 130 8.74 19.34 -22.73
CA SER A 130 8.95 20.42 -23.71
C SER A 130 8.69 21.77 -23.05
#